data_AF-A0A8J6G4L7-F1
#
_entry.id   AF-A0A8J6G4L7-F1
#
_cell.length_a   1.000
_cell.length_b   1.000
_cell.length_c   1.000
_cell.angle_alpha   90.00
_cell.angle_beta   90.00
_cell.angle_gamma   90.00
#
_symmetry.space_group_name_H-M   'P 1'
#
loop_
_entity.id
_entity.type
_entity.pdbx_description
1 polymer ?
#
loop_
_entity_poly.entity_id
_entity_poly.type
_entity_poly.pdbx_seq_one_letter_code
_entity_poly.pdbx_strand_id
1 'polypeptide(L)'
;MKRSSVSTGGAGRLSIQELRSQDLDKPGIYTPQTYPFALSKSSLYAVGAPHTWPHIVAALVWLIDCIKIYRAMKESTPLFDDGQYWGEETEDGIIHNKLFLDYTIKCYESFMSGADTFEEMNAELQSKLKDLYRVDASKLESLAAENKALNEQIARLEEEREKEPNRLVSLKKLKMSLQTDVQKYKAYISSLESHSSILDQKLSGLDEEISRLELECEAMRQENARLQNIVDNQKYSVTDIERINHEKNELQQTINKLTKDLETEQQQMWNEELKYARGKEAIEAQLADYHKLARKLKLIPKGAENSKGYDFEIKFNPEAGAKCLVKYRAQVYVPLKELLNESEEEISKALNKKIDLENTLEQLYTMKMESRRNVRMLKEELQKLDDLYQQTVKVPLKELLNESEEEISKALNKKIALEDTLEQMNTMKTESRRNVRMLKEELQKLDDLYQQTVKVGAGPVCSSDSSPISAGCGGVQKLRAGLKTQPKKPGVVSSYL
;
A
#
# COMPACT_ATOMS: atom_id res chain seq x y z
N MET A 1 80.97 54.15 165.05
CA MET A 1 82.14 54.63 165.83
C MET A 1 83.00 55.44 164.87
N LYS A 2 83.13 56.77 164.91
CA LYS A 2 83.42 57.70 166.01
C LYS A 2 82.40 58.84 166.07
N ARG A 3 82.20 59.37 167.28
CA ARG A 3 81.26 60.43 167.67
C ARG A 3 81.96 61.78 167.78
N SER A 4 81.13 62.82 167.63
CA SER A 4 81.18 64.14 168.31
C SER A 4 82.19 65.16 167.78
N SER A 5 81.90 66.46 167.72
CA SER A 5 80.94 67.25 168.51
C SER A 5 80.62 68.59 167.84
N VAL A 6 79.33 68.97 167.96
CA VAL A 6 78.82 70.33 167.87
C VAL A 6 79.46 71.21 168.95
N SER A 7 79.83 72.44 168.60
CA SER A 7 80.11 73.52 169.56
C SER A 7 79.28 74.75 169.18
N THR A 8 78.27 75.03 169.98
CA THR A 8 77.56 76.30 170.09
C THR A 8 78.28 77.20 171.08
N GLY A 9 78.46 78.49 170.75
CA GLY A 9 78.66 79.53 171.75
C GLY A 9 79.46 80.73 171.25
N GLY A 10 78.91 81.94 171.39
CA GLY A 10 79.70 83.16 171.31
C GLY A 10 78.98 84.43 170.84
N ALA A 11 77.86 84.81 171.45
CA ALA A 11 77.37 86.18 171.39
C ALA A 11 78.20 87.06 172.34
N GLY A 12 79.14 87.82 171.79
CA GLY A 12 79.89 88.86 172.50
C GLY A 12 79.28 90.24 172.24
N ARG A 13 78.66 90.82 173.27
CA ARG A 13 78.46 92.28 173.39
C ARG A 13 79.81 92.96 173.61
N LEU A 14 79.81 94.29 173.44
CA LEU A 14 80.83 95.31 173.76
C LEU A 14 81.54 95.81 172.49
N SER A 15 81.76 97.11 172.26
CA SER A 15 81.31 98.34 172.90
C SER A 15 81.45 99.44 171.84
N ILE A 16 80.60 100.47 171.88
CA ILE A 16 80.46 101.57 170.90
C ILE A 16 81.74 102.42 170.70
N GLN A 17 82.85 102.09 171.36
CA GLN A 17 84.13 102.77 171.22
C GLN A 17 85.00 102.33 170.04
N GLU A 18 84.76 101.16 169.43
CA GLU A 18 85.52 100.70 168.24
C GLU A 18 84.99 101.23 166.91
N LEU A 19 83.90 102.01 166.93
CA LEU A 19 83.33 102.68 165.74
C LEU A 19 83.92 104.08 165.47
N ARG A 20 85.02 104.48 166.13
CA ARG A 20 85.56 105.85 165.99
C ARG A 20 86.77 105.97 165.05
N SER A 21 87.38 104.89 164.56
CA SER A 21 88.59 105.05 163.72
C SER A 21 88.81 103.86 162.81
N GLN A 22 88.12 103.83 161.66
CA GLN A 22 88.76 103.50 160.38
C GLN A 22 87.83 103.89 159.22
N ASP A 23 88.17 105.05 158.69
CA ASP A 23 88.20 105.38 157.28
C ASP A 23 86.89 105.34 156.51
N LEU A 24 86.28 106.53 156.57
CA LEU A 24 85.57 107.25 155.51
C LEU A 24 86.35 107.30 154.16
N ASP A 25 86.93 106.18 153.69
CA ASP A 25 87.67 106.08 152.42
C ASP A 25 87.48 104.72 151.72
N LYS A 26 86.23 104.23 151.69
CA LYS A 26 85.74 103.41 150.55
C LYS A 26 84.44 103.99 150.00
N PRO A 27 84.51 104.87 148.97
CA PRO A 27 83.35 105.31 148.22
C PRO A 27 82.82 104.09 147.45
N GLY A 28 81.74 103.48 147.92
CA GLY A 28 81.29 102.22 147.34
C GLY A 28 79.93 101.75 147.81
N ILE A 29 79.69 101.74 149.12
CA ILE A 29 78.49 101.11 149.69
C ILE A 29 77.25 102.01 149.59
N TYR A 30 77.45 103.33 149.41
CA TYR A 30 76.45 104.26 148.89
C TYR A 30 77.02 104.92 147.63
N THR A 31 77.29 104.11 146.60
CA THR A 31 77.59 104.61 145.26
C THR A 31 76.31 105.15 144.60
N PRO A 32 76.42 106.17 143.72
CA PRO A 32 75.36 107.12 143.37
C PRO A 32 74.23 106.59 142.47
N GLN A 33 73.92 105.29 142.51
CA GLN A 33 72.94 104.66 141.60
C GLN A 33 71.81 103.92 142.29
N THR A 34 71.73 103.98 143.61
CA THR A 34 70.68 103.29 144.36
C THR A 34 69.84 104.28 145.14
N TYR A 35 70.41 105.06 146.06
CA TYR A 35 69.61 106.02 146.81
C TYR A 35 69.41 107.35 146.03
N PRO A 36 68.18 107.78 145.68
CA PRO A 36 67.95 108.93 144.79
C PRO A 36 68.28 110.30 145.38
N PHE A 37 68.53 110.40 146.69
CA PHE A 37 68.66 111.67 147.40
C PHE A 37 70.06 111.84 148.00
N ALA A 38 70.70 112.99 147.72
CA ALA A 38 72.04 113.28 148.20
C ALA A 38 72.07 113.52 149.72
N LEU A 39 72.83 112.69 150.44
CA LEU A 39 73.14 112.90 151.86
C LEU A 39 74.51 113.56 151.98
N SER A 40 74.56 114.79 152.50
CA SER A 40 75.82 115.52 152.64
C SER A 40 76.75 114.87 153.68
N LYS A 41 78.06 115.02 153.50
CA LYS A 41 79.08 114.43 154.40
C LYS A 41 78.88 114.90 155.85
N SER A 42 78.51 116.17 156.06
CA SER A 42 78.17 116.72 157.38
C SER A 42 76.93 116.06 158.00
N SER A 43 75.93 115.70 157.20
CA SER A 43 74.74 114.98 157.66
C SER A 43 75.05 113.57 158.18
N LEU A 44 76.05 112.91 157.57
CA LEU A 44 76.54 111.60 158.00
C LEU A 44 77.38 111.67 159.30
N TYR A 45 78.01 112.81 159.60
CA TYR A 45 78.73 113.00 160.87
C TYR A 45 77.81 113.38 162.04
N ALA A 46 76.71 114.07 161.78
CA ALA A 46 75.75 114.54 162.79
C ALA A 46 74.38 113.84 162.67
N VAL A 47 74.41 112.52 162.53
CA VAL A 47 73.22 111.68 162.23
C VAL A 47 72.05 111.90 163.20
N GLY A 48 72.31 112.15 164.48
CA GLY A 48 71.30 112.33 165.53
C GLY A 48 70.79 113.78 165.71
N ALA A 49 71.23 114.73 164.88
CA ALA A 49 70.78 116.12 164.97
C ALA A 49 69.28 116.23 164.57
N PRO A 50 68.47 117.07 165.25
CA PRO A 50 67.02 117.13 165.01
C PRO A 50 66.60 117.39 163.57
N HIS A 51 67.41 118.13 162.80
CA HIS A 51 67.15 118.48 161.41
C HIS A 51 67.71 117.46 160.40
N THR A 52 68.62 116.58 160.82
CA THR A 52 69.33 115.62 159.95
C THR A 52 68.76 114.21 160.06
N TRP A 53 68.35 113.81 161.27
CA TRP A 53 67.83 112.48 161.55
C TRP A 53 66.65 112.05 160.66
N PRO A 54 65.64 112.89 160.35
CA PRO A 54 64.54 112.49 159.46
C PRO A 54 65.02 112.03 158.08
N HIS A 55 66.04 112.68 157.52
CA HIS A 55 66.59 112.36 156.20
C HIS A 55 67.38 111.04 156.21
N ILE A 56 68.10 110.73 157.29
CA ILE A 56 68.85 109.49 157.42
C ILE A 56 67.91 108.30 157.64
N VAL A 57 66.86 108.47 158.45
CA VAL A 57 65.83 107.43 158.63
C VAL A 57 65.12 107.12 157.32
N ALA A 58 64.77 108.14 156.52
CA ALA A 58 64.19 107.92 155.20
C ALA A 58 65.11 107.07 154.29
N ALA A 59 66.42 107.31 154.34
CA ALA A 59 67.40 106.53 153.58
C ALA A 59 67.50 105.07 154.03
N LEU A 60 67.43 104.82 155.35
CA LEU A 60 67.42 103.47 155.90
C LEU A 60 66.13 102.71 155.55
N VAL A 61 64.97 103.38 155.60
CA VAL A 61 63.69 102.78 155.18
C VAL A 61 63.73 102.42 153.69
N TRP A 62 64.27 103.30 152.84
CA TRP A 62 64.46 103.01 151.43
C TRP A 62 65.36 101.78 151.20
N LEU A 63 66.48 101.67 151.93
CA LEU A 63 67.37 100.52 151.83
C LEU A 63 66.67 99.21 152.23
N ILE A 64 65.83 99.26 153.27
CA ILE A 64 65.00 98.13 153.69
C ILE A 64 64.06 97.71 152.55
N ASP A 65 63.44 98.66 151.85
CA ASP A 65 62.55 98.35 150.73
C ASP A 65 63.30 97.76 149.53
N CYS A 66 64.53 98.19 149.22
CA CYS A 66 65.36 97.54 148.21
C CYS A 66 65.70 96.09 148.56
N ILE A 67 65.97 95.79 149.84
CA ILE A 67 66.21 94.41 150.29
C ILE A 67 64.93 93.57 150.13
N LYS A 68 63.75 94.14 150.42
CA LYS A 68 62.47 93.45 150.18
C LYS A 68 62.24 93.17 148.70
N ILE A 69 62.50 94.14 147.82
CA ILE A 69 62.38 93.96 146.36
C ILE A 69 63.35 92.89 145.87
N TYR A 70 64.62 92.91 146.30
CA TYR A 70 65.61 91.91 145.89
C TYR A 70 65.21 90.50 146.34
N ARG A 71 64.72 90.34 147.59
CA ARG A 71 64.20 89.06 148.06
C ARG A 71 62.99 88.61 147.25
N ALA A 72 62.03 89.51 147.02
CA ALA A 72 60.86 89.21 146.20
C ALA A 72 61.25 88.80 144.78
N MET A 73 62.25 89.44 144.17
CA MET A 73 62.71 89.12 142.81
C MET A 73 63.45 87.78 142.74
N LYS A 74 64.20 87.42 143.78
CA LYS A 74 64.87 86.11 143.88
C LYS A 74 63.87 84.98 144.14
N GLU A 75 62.89 85.22 145.00
CA GLU A 75 61.80 84.28 145.29
C GLU A 75 60.80 84.20 144.12
N SER A 76 60.60 85.29 143.38
CA SER A 76 59.82 85.35 142.15
C SER A 76 60.63 84.95 140.92
N THR A 77 61.69 84.15 141.09
CA THR A 77 62.11 83.31 139.96
C THR A 77 60.86 82.51 139.60
N PRO A 78 60.21 82.77 138.45
CA PRO A 78 59.02 82.03 138.13
C PRO A 78 59.47 80.57 138.10
N LEU A 79 58.75 79.70 138.81
CA LEU A 79 58.62 78.34 138.35
C LEU A 79 57.93 78.42 136.97
N PHE A 80 58.70 78.79 135.94
CA PHE A 80 58.44 78.45 134.56
C PHE A 80 58.80 76.96 134.41
N ASP A 81 58.13 76.16 135.24
CA ASP A 81 57.88 74.75 135.04
C ASP A 81 56.45 74.65 134.50
N ASP A 82 56.21 75.35 133.38
CA ASP A 82 55.17 74.93 132.47
C ASP A 82 55.85 74.01 131.47
N GLY A 83 55.42 72.76 131.49
CA GLY A 83 56.04 71.68 130.76
C GLY A 83 56.17 72.02 129.27
N GLN A 84 57.33 71.67 128.71
CA GLN A 84 57.53 71.41 127.27
C GLN A 84 57.70 72.61 126.32
N TYR A 85 58.06 73.81 126.78
CA TYR A 85 58.62 74.82 125.86
C TYR A 85 60.12 74.55 125.65
N TRP A 86 60.48 73.78 124.62
CA TRP A 86 61.86 73.39 124.29
C TRP A 86 62.70 74.51 123.64
N GLY A 87 62.26 75.76 123.72
CA GLY A 87 62.95 76.94 123.17
C GLY A 87 62.70 77.14 121.68
N GLU A 88 62.69 78.40 121.24
CA GLU A 88 62.56 78.80 119.83
C GLU A 88 63.83 78.50 119.03
N GLU A 89 63.71 78.57 117.70
CA GLU A 89 64.83 78.45 116.77
C GLU A 89 65.77 79.66 116.93
N THR A 90 67.06 79.40 117.15
CA THR A 90 68.08 80.44 117.17
C THR A 90 68.34 80.92 115.73
N GLU A 91 68.77 82.17 115.56
CA GLU A 91 69.16 82.75 114.26
C GLU A 91 70.17 81.89 113.46
N ASP A 92 70.95 81.05 114.15
CA ASP A 92 71.92 80.11 113.58
C ASP A 92 71.31 78.74 113.15
N GLY A 93 69.98 78.59 113.13
CA GLY A 93 69.27 77.39 112.65
C GLY A 93 69.17 76.24 113.67
N ILE A 94 69.37 76.51 114.96
CA ILE A 94 69.24 75.51 116.03
C ILE A 94 67.78 75.46 116.50
N ILE A 95 67.09 74.39 116.12
CA ILE A 95 65.71 74.10 116.53
C ILE A 95 65.72 73.47 117.93
N HIS A 96 64.79 73.89 118.80
CA HIS A 96 64.72 73.49 120.22
C HIS A 96 65.93 73.94 121.05
N ASN A 97 66.25 75.24 120.98
CA ASN A 97 67.44 75.81 121.61
C ASN A 97 67.55 75.51 123.12
N LYS A 98 66.45 75.36 123.86
CA LYS A 98 66.51 74.99 125.29
C LYS A 98 67.04 73.57 125.46
N LEU A 99 66.61 72.63 124.62
CA LEU A 99 67.11 71.25 124.62
C LEU A 99 68.59 71.21 124.24
N PHE A 100 68.96 71.98 123.21
CA PHE A 100 70.34 72.12 122.78
C PHE A 100 71.22 72.69 123.90
N LEU A 101 70.82 73.80 124.52
CA LEU A 101 71.56 74.42 125.62
C LEU A 101 71.68 73.49 126.83
N ASP A 102 70.61 72.77 127.22
CA ASP A 102 70.68 71.77 128.29
C ASP A 102 71.71 70.68 127.98
N TYR A 103 71.71 70.14 126.75
CA TYR A 103 72.72 69.19 126.29
C TYR A 103 74.13 69.80 126.29
N THR A 104 74.31 70.99 125.71
CA THR A 104 75.61 71.67 125.62
C THR A 104 76.18 72.00 127.00
N ILE A 105 75.36 72.47 127.94
CA ILE A 105 75.79 72.77 129.31
C ILE A 105 76.28 71.48 129.99
N LYS A 106 75.52 70.38 129.93
CA LYS A 106 75.93 69.10 130.54
C LYS A 106 77.20 68.53 129.91
N CYS A 107 77.31 68.60 128.58
CA CYS A 107 78.53 68.21 127.88
C CYS A 107 79.71 69.10 128.28
N TYR A 108 79.48 70.40 128.42
CA TYR A 108 80.52 71.34 128.83
C TYR A 108 80.97 71.11 130.28
N GLU A 109 80.06 70.85 131.22
CA GLU A 109 80.39 70.47 132.60
C GLU A 109 81.20 69.16 132.65
N SER A 110 80.81 68.17 131.86
CA SER A 110 81.53 66.89 131.76
C SER A 110 82.93 67.08 131.15
N PHE A 111 83.04 67.92 130.12
CA PHE A 111 84.31 68.30 129.50
C PHE A 111 85.22 69.05 130.50
N MET A 112 84.68 70.01 131.25
CA MET A 112 85.42 70.73 132.30
C MET A 112 85.85 69.83 133.46
N SER A 113 85.24 68.65 133.59
CA SER A 113 85.62 67.59 134.53
C SER A 113 86.59 66.56 133.95
N GLY A 114 87.04 66.73 132.69
CA GLY A 114 88.03 65.89 132.02
C GLY A 114 87.48 64.70 131.21
N ALA A 115 86.16 64.65 130.97
CA ALA A 115 85.56 63.62 130.11
C ALA A 115 85.77 63.91 128.62
N ASP A 116 86.01 62.86 127.82
CA ASP A 116 86.24 62.95 126.36
C ASP A 116 85.15 62.24 125.53
N THR A 117 84.12 61.70 126.20
CA THR A 117 82.96 61.05 125.57
C THR A 117 81.67 61.48 126.27
N PHE A 118 80.57 61.57 125.51
CA PHE A 118 79.30 62.13 125.98
C PHE A 118 78.11 61.19 125.73
N GLU A 119 78.35 59.87 125.77
CA GLU A 119 77.33 58.86 125.43
C GLU A 119 76.07 58.95 126.30
N GLU A 120 76.22 59.27 127.59
CA GLU A 120 75.07 59.46 128.48
C GLU A 120 74.20 60.66 128.05
N MET A 121 74.83 61.78 127.71
CA MET A 121 74.16 62.99 127.23
C MET A 121 73.56 62.76 125.84
N ASN A 122 74.24 61.99 124.98
CA ASN A 122 73.74 61.58 123.66
C ASN A 122 72.51 60.68 123.79
N ALA A 123 72.54 59.70 124.69
CA ALA A 123 71.41 58.81 124.94
C ALA A 123 70.22 59.58 125.54
N GLU A 124 70.48 60.51 126.48
CA GLU A 124 69.46 61.40 127.03
C GLU A 124 68.83 62.28 125.94
N LEU A 125 69.66 62.91 125.09
CA LEU A 125 69.22 63.73 123.97
C LEU A 125 68.40 62.89 122.97
N GLN A 126 68.89 61.71 122.58
CA GLN A 126 68.17 60.80 121.69
C GLN A 126 66.83 60.36 122.28
N SER A 127 66.75 60.12 123.59
CA SER A 127 65.48 59.80 124.26
C SER A 127 64.51 60.98 124.17
N LYS A 128 64.97 62.20 124.51
CA LYS A 128 64.15 63.41 124.42
C LYS A 128 63.70 63.69 122.98
N LEU A 129 64.55 63.43 121.98
CA LEU A 129 64.20 63.57 120.56
C LEU A 129 63.20 62.49 120.10
N LYS A 130 63.35 61.24 120.54
CA LYS A 130 62.37 60.16 120.26
C LYS A 130 60.99 60.52 120.80
N ASP A 131 60.92 61.06 122.01
CA ASP A 131 59.67 61.52 122.63
C ASP A 131 59.09 62.74 121.90
N LEU A 132 59.95 63.74 121.59
CA LEU A 132 59.56 64.97 120.91
C LEU A 132 58.96 64.71 119.51
N TYR A 133 59.61 63.86 118.73
CA TYR A 133 59.13 63.47 117.39
C TYR A 133 58.14 62.31 117.41
N ARG A 134 57.82 61.77 118.60
CA ARG A 134 56.92 60.61 118.77
C ARG A 134 57.29 59.45 117.83
N VAL A 135 58.59 59.20 117.69
CA VAL A 135 59.09 58.18 116.77
C VAL A 135 58.90 56.82 117.43
N ASP A 136 57.80 56.17 117.08
CA ASP A 136 57.56 54.77 117.39
C ASP A 136 58.28 53.90 116.34
N ALA A 137 59.46 53.40 116.72
CA ALA A 137 60.26 52.52 115.88
C ALA A 137 59.48 51.28 115.44
N SER A 138 58.62 50.73 116.31
CA SER A 138 57.82 49.55 115.99
C SER A 138 56.76 49.84 114.93
N LYS A 139 56.15 51.03 114.99
CA LYS A 139 55.17 51.49 113.99
C LYS A 139 55.83 51.76 112.64
N LEU A 140 57.04 52.34 112.65
CA LEU A 140 57.77 52.62 111.42
C LEU A 140 58.19 51.32 110.71
N GLU A 141 58.68 50.33 111.46
CA GLU A 141 59.00 49.00 110.93
C GLU A 141 57.75 48.26 110.43
N SER A 142 56.63 48.33 111.18
CA SER A 142 55.35 47.74 110.76
C SER A 142 54.87 48.33 109.43
N LEU A 143 54.95 49.65 109.27
CA LEU A 143 54.51 50.34 108.06
C LEU A 143 55.43 50.06 106.86
N ALA A 144 56.74 49.89 107.11
CA ALA A 144 57.69 49.47 106.09
C ALA A 144 57.43 48.03 105.63
N ALA A 145 57.12 47.13 106.56
CA ALA A 145 56.76 45.75 106.25
C ALA A 145 55.44 45.65 105.48
N GLU A 146 54.43 46.45 105.86
CA GLU A 146 53.15 46.53 105.16
C GLU A 146 53.32 47.07 103.72
N ASN A 147 54.09 48.15 103.55
CA ASN A 147 54.41 48.66 102.21
C ASN A 147 55.12 47.62 101.35
N LYS A 148 56.06 46.86 101.93
CA LYS A 148 56.74 45.79 101.20
C LYS A 148 55.76 44.70 100.77
N ALA A 149 54.88 44.25 101.67
CA ALA A 149 53.87 43.23 101.37
C ALA A 149 52.88 43.67 100.28
N LEU A 150 52.43 44.92 100.34
CA LEU A 150 51.54 45.50 99.32
C LEU A 150 52.22 45.59 97.96
N ASN A 151 53.47 46.04 97.90
CA ASN A 151 54.22 46.10 96.64
C ASN A 151 54.46 44.71 96.03
N GLU A 152 54.74 43.69 96.85
CA GLU A 152 54.85 42.30 96.38
C GLU A 152 53.51 41.76 95.86
N GLN A 153 52.39 42.18 96.44
CA GLN A 153 51.06 41.81 95.97
C GLN A 153 50.72 42.48 94.62
N ILE A 154 51.06 43.77 94.47
CA ILE A 154 50.90 44.50 93.20
C ILE A 154 51.74 43.83 92.11
N ALA A 155 53.02 43.53 92.37
CA ALA A 155 53.89 42.88 91.39
C ALA A 155 53.34 41.50 90.95
N ARG A 156 52.80 40.71 91.88
CA ARG A 156 52.15 39.42 91.55
C ARG A 156 50.92 39.61 90.65
N LEU A 157 50.07 40.57 90.98
CA LEU A 157 48.86 40.88 90.19
C LEU A 157 49.21 41.45 88.80
N GLU A 158 50.27 42.24 88.68
CA GLU A 158 50.77 42.75 87.40
C GLU A 158 51.35 41.61 86.54
N GLU A 159 52.10 40.67 87.13
CA GLU A 159 52.60 39.49 86.43
C GLU A 159 51.46 38.56 85.97
N GLU A 160 50.40 38.40 86.78
CA GLU A 160 49.17 37.70 86.37
C GLU A 160 48.46 38.43 85.24
N ARG A 161 48.33 39.76 85.31
CA ARG A 161 47.69 40.60 84.28
C ARG A 161 48.46 40.60 82.96
N GLU A 162 49.79 40.46 82.97
CA GLU A 162 50.63 40.30 81.76
C GLU A 162 50.60 38.87 81.19
N LYS A 163 50.20 37.87 82.00
CA LYS A 163 49.92 36.50 81.54
C LYS A 163 48.46 36.33 81.04
N GLU A 164 47.52 37.11 81.55
CA GLU A 164 46.12 37.19 81.08
C GLU A 164 45.89 37.59 79.61
N PRO A 165 46.71 38.43 78.91
CA PRO A 165 46.47 38.77 77.51
C PRO A 165 46.59 37.51 76.65
N ASN A 166 47.50 36.59 77.00
CA ASN A 166 47.65 35.29 76.34
C ASN A 166 46.46 34.35 76.63
N ARG A 167 45.87 34.40 77.83
CA ARG A 167 44.66 33.62 78.17
C ARG A 167 43.41 34.16 77.50
N LEU A 168 43.21 35.48 77.48
CA LEU A 168 42.06 36.10 76.83
C LEU A 168 42.13 35.93 75.30
N VAL A 169 43.30 36.09 74.70
CA VAL A 169 43.50 35.88 73.25
C VAL A 169 43.31 34.40 72.88
N SER A 170 43.83 33.46 73.67
CA SER A 170 43.61 32.03 73.41
C SER A 170 42.16 31.63 73.58
N LEU A 171 41.44 32.14 74.60
CA LEU A 171 40.00 31.94 74.75
C LEU A 171 39.18 32.56 73.61
N LYS A 172 39.55 33.75 73.12
CA LYS A 172 38.90 34.37 71.94
C LYS A 172 39.12 33.53 70.68
N LYS A 173 40.34 33.03 70.45
CA LYS A 173 40.65 32.11 69.34
C LYS A 173 39.85 30.82 69.45
N LEU A 174 39.77 30.21 70.63
CA LEU A 174 38.97 29.02 70.89
C LEU A 174 37.47 29.27 70.67
N LYS A 175 36.95 30.41 71.13
CA LYS A 175 35.56 30.80 70.86
C LYS A 175 35.28 30.91 69.36
N MET A 176 36.18 31.55 68.61
CA MET A 176 36.06 31.68 67.16
C MET A 176 36.13 30.32 66.44
N SER A 177 37.03 29.43 66.86
CA SER A 177 37.12 28.08 66.27
C SER A 177 35.85 27.28 66.56
N LEU A 178 35.37 27.26 67.81
CA LEU A 178 34.13 26.59 68.18
C LEU A 178 32.92 27.17 67.45
N GLN A 179 32.85 28.49 67.29
CA GLN A 179 31.78 29.13 66.52
C GLN A 179 31.81 28.72 65.04
N THR A 180 33.01 28.57 64.47
CA THR A 180 33.17 28.07 63.10
C THR A 180 32.72 26.61 63.00
N ASP A 181 33.08 25.77 63.96
CA ASP A 181 32.66 24.36 63.97
C ASP A 181 31.17 24.20 64.20
N VAL A 182 30.54 25.03 65.04
CA VAL A 182 29.08 25.10 65.18
C VAL A 182 28.41 25.42 63.85
N GLN A 183 28.97 26.36 63.05
CA GLN A 183 28.43 26.66 61.73
C GLN A 183 28.59 25.48 60.75
N LYS A 184 29.74 24.78 60.78
CA LYS A 184 29.95 23.56 59.98
C LYS A 184 28.95 22.47 60.34
N TYR A 185 28.73 22.22 61.63
CA TYR A 185 27.77 21.21 62.08
C TYR A 185 26.33 21.59 61.72
N LYS A 186 25.95 22.86 61.84
CA LYS A 186 24.64 23.33 61.37
C LYS A 186 24.45 23.09 59.87
N ALA A 187 25.43 23.46 59.06
CA ALA A 187 25.38 23.22 57.61
C ALA A 187 25.31 21.73 57.28
N TYR A 188 26.05 20.88 58.01
CA TYR A 188 26.00 19.44 57.85
C TYR A 188 24.64 18.85 58.24
N ILE A 189 24.06 19.28 59.36
CA ILE A 189 22.71 18.87 59.79
C ILE A 189 21.68 19.27 58.73
N SER A 190 21.69 20.52 58.25
CA SER A 190 20.76 20.94 57.20
C SER A 190 20.92 20.16 55.89
N SER A 191 22.15 19.75 55.55
CA SER A 191 22.40 18.85 54.41
C SER A 191 21.79 17.46 54.63
N LEU A 192 21.94 16.89 55.83
CA LEU A 192 21.34 15.60 56.18
C LEU A 192 19.81 15.66 56.22
N GLU A 193 19.23 16.73 56.76
CA GLU A 193 17.77 16.96 56.78
C GLU A 193 17.22 17.05 55.35
N SER A 194 17.91 17.79 54.47
CA SER A 194 17.55 17.84 53.04
C SER A 194 17.65 16.47 52.38
N HIS A 195 18.71 15.71 52.64
CA HIS A 195 18.86 14.35 52.12
C HIS A 195 17.78 13.40 52.64
N SER A 196 17.46 13.47 53.94
CA SER A 196 16.36 12.72 54.55
C SER A 196 15.04 13.03 53.85
N SER A 197 14.72 14.32 53.66
CA SER A 197 13.50 14.73 52.96
C SER A 197 13.43 14.20 51.52
N ILE A 198 14.55 14.13 50.81
CA ILE A 198 14.60 13.55 49.46
C ILE A 198 14.33 12.04 49.50
N LEU A 199 14.89 11.33 50.49
CA LEU A 199 14.64 9.90 50.67
C LEU A 199 13.18 9.65 51.04
N ASP A 200 12.59 10.45 51.91
CA ASP A 200 11.17 10.36 52.29
C ASP A 200 10.26 10.57 51.07
N GLN A 201 10.55 11.55 50.21
CA GLN A 201 9.83 11.75 48.95
C GLN A 201 9.95 10.55 48.01
N LYS A 202 11.15 9.95 47.91
CA LYS A 202 11.36 8.75 47.08
C LYS A 202 10.61 7.54 47.65
N LEU A 203 10.61 7.35 48.96
CA LEU A 203 9.86 6.28 49.62
C LEU A 203 8.37 6.45 49.38
N SER A 204 7.82 7.64 49.59
CA SER A 204 6.41 7.94 49.30
C SER A 204 6.05 7.63 47.83
N GLY A 205 6.90 8.01 46.88
CA GLY A 205 6.67 7.69 45.47
C GLY A 205 6.73 6.20 45.15
N LEU A 206 7.60 5.44 45.83
CA LEU A 206 7.66 3.98 45.71
C LEU A 206 6.43 3.31 46.33
N ASP A 207 5.93 3.81 47.46
CA ASP A 207 4.72 3.28 48.11
C ASP A 207 3.47 3.49 47.24
N GLU A 208 3.35 4.64 46.58
CA GLU A 208 2.29 4.91 45.60
C GLU A 208 2.38 3.98 44.39
N GLU A 209 3.60 3.75 43.88
CA GLU A 209 3.87 2.81 42.78
C GLU A 209 3.50 1.37 43.14
N ILE A 210 3.92 0.91 44.33
CA ILE A 210 3.57 -0.42 44.86
C ILE A 210 2.05 -0.55 44.95
N SER A 211 1.38 0.42 45.57
CA SER A 211 -0.08 0.40 45.71
C SER A 211 -0.79 0.32 44.35
N ARG A 212 -0.27 1.03 43.33
CA ARG A 212 -0.80 0.96 41.96
C ARG A 212 -0.61 -0.42 41.34
N LEU A 213 0.59 -0.99 41.44
CA LEU A 213 0.90 -2.33 40.91
C LEU A 213 0.11 -3.42 41.61
N GLU A 214 -0.15 -3.30 42.92
CA GLU A 214 -0.99 -4.23 43.67
C GLU A 214 -2.43 -4.23 43.15
N LEU A 215 -3.01 -3.04 42.89
CA LEU A 215 -4.34 -2.92 42.28
C LEU A 215 -4.40 -3.55 40.88
N GLU A 216 -3.38 -3.33 40.06
CA GLU A 216 -3.28 -3.94 38.71
C GLU A 216 -3.17 -5.46 38.79
N CYS A 217 -2.35 -5.98 39.71
CA CYS A 217 -2.23 -7.42 39.95
C CYS A 217 -3.57 -8.03 40.36
N GLU A 218 -4.32 -7.35 41.24
CA GLU A 218 -5.62 -7.83 41.68
C GLU A 218 -6.65 -7.82 40.55
N ALA A 219 -6.68 -6.76 39.72
CA ALA A 219 -7.53 -6.71 38.53
C ALA A 219 -7.22 -7.86 37.55
N MET A 220 -5.93 -8.14 37.30
CA MET A 220 -5.50 -9.25 36.44
C MET A 220 -5.85 -10.62 37.04
N ARG A 221 -5.78 -10.79 38.37
CA ARG A 221 -6.24 -12.01 39.04
C ARG A 221 -7.74 -12.21 38.88
N GLN A 222 -8.54 -11.15 39.02
CA GLN A 222 -9.98 -11.22 38.81
C GLN A 222 -10.34 -11.59 37.36
N GLU A 223 -9.65 -11.01 36.38
CA GLU A 223 -9.87 -11.36 34.97
C GLU A 223 -9.45 -12.81 34.66
N ASN A 224 -8.31 -13.26 35.19
CA ASN A 224 -7.91 -14.66 35.07
C ASN A 224 -8.93 -15.61 35.71
N ALA A 225 -9.46 -15.29 36.88
CA ALA A 225 -10.50 -16.09 37.52
C ALA A 225 -11.79 -16.12 36.68
N ARG A 226 -12.17 -14.99 36.07
CA ARG A 226 -13.30 -14.90 35.15
C ARG A 226 -13.10 -15.76 33.90
N LEU A 227 -11.91 -15.68 33.29
CA LEU A 227 -11.55 -16.48 32.11
C LEU A 227 -11.51 -17.97 32.45
N GLN A 228 -10.93 -18.34 33.58
CA GLN A 228 -10.91 -19.73 34.05
C GLN A 228 -12.33 -20.25 34.27
N ASN A 229 -13.21 -19.46 34.90
CA ASN A 229 -14.61 -19.83 35.06
C ASN A 229 -15.32 -20.05 33.72
N ILE A 230 -15.03 -19.22 32.70
CA ILE A 230 -15.55 -19.43 31.34
C ILE A 230 -15.05 -20.75 30.77
N VAL A 231 -13.75 -21.03 30.89
CA VAL A 231 -13.15 -22.29 30.39
C VAL A 231 -13.73 -23.50 31.10
N ASP A 232 -13.85 -23.46 32.43
CA ASP A 232 -14.42 -24.56 33.23
C ASP A 232 -15.90 -24.83 32.89
N ASN A 233 -16.63 -23.79 32.48
CA ASN A 233 -18.04 -23.89 32.08
C ASN A 233 -18.24 -24.14 30.57
N GLN A 234 -17.17 -24.28 29.78
CA GLN A 234 -17.30 -24.67 28.38
C GLN A 234 -17.69 -26.15 28.28
N LYS A 235 -18.68 -26.43 27.43
CA LYS A 235 -19.25 -27.79 27.25
C LYS A 235 -18.36 -28.73 26.44
N TYR A 236 -17.42 -28.19 25.68
CA TYR A 236 -16.58 -28.95 24.76
C TYR A 236 -15.12 -28.65 25.08
N SER A 237 -14.33 -29.71 25.23
CA SER A 237 -12.88 -29.59 25.30
C SER A 237 -12.32 -29.15 23.95
N VAL A 238 -11.11 -28.60 23.94
CA VAL A 238 -10.33 -28.37 22.70
C VAL A 238 -10.25 -29.64 21.87
N THR A 239 -10.05 -30.80 22.53
CA THR A 239 -10.04 -32.12 21.87
C THR A 239 -11.39 -32.50 21.25
N ASP A 240 -12.51 -32.14 21.90
CA ASP A 240 -13.84 -32.33 21.32
C ASP A 240 -14.06 -31.43 20.10
N ILE A 241 -13.60 -30.18 20.15
CA ILE A 241 -13.67 -29.23 19.03
C ILE A 241 -12.83 -29.73 17.84
N GLU A 242 -11.64 -30.27 18.11
CA GLU A 242 -10.79 -30.89 17.09
C GLU A 242 -11.47 -32.11 16.44
N ARG A 243 -12.09 -32.98 17.25
CA ARG A 243 -12.88 -34.12 16.74
C ARG A 243 -14.06 -33.65 15.87
N ILE A 244 -14.83 -32.68 16.35
CA ILE A 244 -15.97 -32.10 15.60
C ILE A 244 -15.50 -31.49 14.28
N ASN A 245 -14.38 -30.77 14.27
CA ASN A 245 -13.82 -30.19 13.05
C ASN A 245 -13.33 -31.26 12.07
N HIS A 246 -12.75 -32.35 12.58
CA HIS A 246 -12.36 -33.49 11.76
C HIS A 246 -13.57 -34.14 11.09
N GLU A 247 -14.60 -34.50 11.88
CA GLU A 247 -15.85 -35.07 11.37
C GLU A 247 -16.54 -34.14 10.37
N LYS A 248 -16.58 -32.82 10.65
CA LYS A 248 -17.09 -31.81 9.72
C LYS A 248 -16.33 -31.83 8.39
N ASN A 249 -15.00 -31.94 8.43
CA ASN A 249 -14.19 -32.00 7.23
C ASN A 249 -14.43 -33.30 6.43
N GLU A 250 -14.56 -34.44 7.10
CA GLU A 250 -14.91 -35.72 6.47
C GLU A 250 -16.30 -35.68 5.82
N LEU A 251 -17.30 -35.12 6.51
CA LEU A 251 -18.64 -34.92 5.97
C LEU A 251 -18.61 -33.98 4.76
N GLN A 252 -17.83 -32.90 4.81
CA GLN A 252 -17.69 -31.98 3.68
C GLN A 252 -17.05 -32.67 2.47
N GLN A 253 -16.03 -33.50 2.68
CA GLN A 253 -15.43 -34.31 1.60
C GLN A 253 -16.44 -35.28 1.01
N THR A 254 -17.27 -35.91 1.85
CA THR A 254 -18.33 -36.82 1.42
C THR A 254 -19.39 -36.09 0.58
N ILE A 255 -19.82 -34.90 1.03
CA ILE A 255 -20.75 -34.03 0.28
C ILE A 255 -20.15 -33.67 -1.09
N ASN A 256 -18.89 -33.26 -1.13
CA ASN A 256 -18.23 -32.89 -2.38
C ASN A 256 -18.15 -34.07 -3.35
N LYS A 257 -17.84 -35.28 -2.84
CA LYS A 257 -17.83 -36.51 -3.63
C LYS A 257 -19.22 -36.83 -4.18
N LEU A 258 -20.24 -36.87 -3.33
CA LEU A 258 -21.62 -37.17 -3.74
C LEU A 258 -22.17 -36.12 -4.72
N THR A 259 -21.80 -34.85 -4.56
CA THR A 259 -22.18 -33.78 -5.49
C THR A 259 -21.57 -34.01 -6.87
N LYS A 260 -20.29 -34.40 -6.92
CA LYS A 260 -19.62 -34.73 -8.17
C LYS A 260 -20.23 -35.97 -8.83
N ASP A 261 -20.49 -37.02 -8.05
CA ASP A 261 -21.12 -38.24 -8.55
C ASP A 261 -22.52 -37.92 -9.12
N LEU A 262 -23.31 -37.09 -8.43
CA LEU A 262 -24.60 -36.61 -8.92
C LEU A 262 -24.48 -35.84 -10.24
N GLU A 263 -23.51 -34.92 -10.35
CA GLU A 263 -23.26 -34.17 -11.59
C GLU A 263 -22.89 -35.10 -12.75
N THR A 264 -22.10 -36.15 -12.49
CA THR A 264 -21.77 -37.14 -13.52
C THR A 264 -22.97 -37.96 -13.96
N GLU A 265 -23.85 -38.37 -13.04
CA GLU A 265 -25.06 -39.12 -13.36
C GLU A 265 -26.09 -38.24 -14.08
N GLN A 266 -26.22 -36.97 -13.71
CA GLN A 266 -27.03 -35.99 -14.44
C GLN A 266 -26.52 -35.79 -15.86
N GLN A 267 -25.21 -35.69 -16.05
CA GLN A 267 -24.62 -35.59 -17.38
C GLN A 267 -24.85 -36.86 -18.21
N GLN A 268 -24.76 -38.03 -17.59
CA GLN A 268 -25.08 -39.31 -18.25
C GLN A 268 -26.56 -39.36 -18.67
N MET A 269 -27.47 -39.01 -17.76
CA MET A 269 -28.91 -38.95 -18.04
C MET A 269 -29.21 -37.98 -19.19
N TRP A 270 -28.64 -36.77 -19.17
CA TRP A 270 -28.76 -35.81 -20.27
C TRP A 270 -28.24 -36.39 -21.60
N ASN A 271 -27.10 -37.08 -21.58
CA ASN A 271 -26.54 -37.71 -22.78
C ASN A 271 -27.45 -38.82 -23.33
N GLU A 272 -28.07 -39.62 -22.45
CA GLU A 272 -29.04 -40.64 -22.85
C GLU A 272 -30.35 -40.04 -23.35
N GLU A 273 -30.86 -38.96 -22.73
CA GLU A 273 -32.01 -38.20 -23.23
C GLU A 273 -31.74 -37.62 -24.62
N LEU A 274 -30.53 -37.10 -24.86
CA LEU A 274 -30.12 -36.60 -26.17
C LEU A 274 -30.03 -37.73 -27.20
N LYS A 275 -29.51 -38.90 -26.83
CA LYS A 275 -29.49 -40.09 -27.70
C LYS A 275 -30.91 -40.54 -28.03
N TYR A 276 -31.80 -40.58 -27.04
CA TYR A 276 -33.20 -40.92 -27.22
C TYR A 276 -33.92 -39.93 -28.14
N ALA A 277 -33.73 -38.62 -27.92
CA ALA A 277 -34.30 -37.56 -28.76
C ALA A 277 -33.83 -37.66 -30.22
N ARG A 278 -32.52 -37.85 -30.45
CA ARG A 278 -31.96 -38.06 -31.80
C ARG A 278 -32.50 -39.32 -32.47
N GLY A 279 -32.60 -40.42 -31.71
CA GLY A 279 -33.16 -41.68 -32.21
C GLY A 279 -34.63 -41.53 -32.60
N LYS A 280 -35.42 -40.85 -31.77
CA LYS A 280 -36.82 -40.52 -32.05
C LYS A 280 -36.96 -39.68 -33.31
N GLU A 281 -36.20 -38.60 -33.44
CA GLU A 281 -36.20 -37.73 -34.63
C GLU A 281 -35.84 -38.51 -35.91
N ALA A 282 -34.83 -39.38 -35.84
CA ALA A 282 -34.44 -40.23 -36.97
C ALA A 282 -35.56 -41.20 -37.41
N ILE A 283 -36.27 -41.82 -36.45
CA ILE A 283 -37.42 -42.68 -36.74
C ILE A 283 -38.57 -41.87 -37.34
N GLU A 284 -38.86 -40.69 -36.78
CA GLU A 284 -39.91 -39.79 -37.30
C GLU A 284 -39.60 -39.32 -38.72
N ALA A 285 -38.33 -39.03 -39.05
CA ALA A 285 -37.89 -38.70 -40.40
C ALA A 285 -38.10 -39.86 -41.38
N GLN A 286 -37.67 -41.08 -41.03
CA GLN A 286 -37.89 -42.27 -41.85
C GLN A 286 -39.39 -42.57 -42.03
N LEU A 287 -40.19 -42.34 -40.98
CA LEU A 287 -41.63 -42.50 -41.03
C LEU A 287 -42.28 -41.48 -41.98
N ALA A 288 -41.83 -40.22 -41.94
CA ALA A 288 -42.30 -39.18 -42.84
C ALA A 288 -42.00 -39.53 -44.31
N ASP A 289 -40.79 -40.03 -44.60
CA ASP A 289 -40.40 -40.51 -45.92
C ASP A 289 -41.25 -41.70 -46.39
N TYR A 290 -41.47 -42.68 -45.50
CA TYR A 290 -42.37 -43.80 -45.76
C TYR A 290 -43.79 -43.32 -46.08
N HIS A 291 -44.39 -42.46 -45.24
CA HIS A 291 -45.73 -41.92 -45.48
C HIS A 291 -45.79 -41.11 -46.77
N LYS A 292 -44.74 -40.34 -47.11
CA LYS A 292 -44.65 -39.62 -48.38
C LYS A 292 -44.68 -40.58 -49.58
N LEU A 293 -43.91 -41.67 -49.52
CA LEU A 293 -43.90 -42.69 -50.57
C LEU A 293 -45.25 -43.44 -50.65
N ALA A 294 -45.81 -43.83 -49.51
CA ALA A 294 -47.10 -44.52 -49.45
C ALA A 294 -48.26 -43.66 -49.97
N ARG A 295 -48.24 -42.34 -49.72
CA ARG A 295 -49.18 -41.38 -50.35
C ARG A 295 -48.99 -41.31 -51.87
N LYS A 296 -47.74 -41.26 -52.35
CA LYS A 296 -47.42 -41.27 -53.80
C LYS A 296 -47.93 -42.54 -54.49
N LEU A 297 -47.87 -43.68 -53.82
CA LEU A 297 -48.38 -44.97 -54.28
C LEU A 297 -49.90 -45.15 -54.07
N LYS A 298 -50.60 -44.14 -53.53
CA LYS A 298 -52.04 -44.19 -53.21
C LYS A 298 -52.41 -45.35 -52.28
N LEU A 299 -51.58 -45.59 -51.25
CA LEU A 299 -51.81 -46.60 -50.20
C LEU A 299 -52.38 -46.00 -48.91
N ILE A 300 -52.08 -44.74 -48.63
CA ILE A 300 -52.60 -43.97 -47.48
C ILE A 300 -53.42 -42.80 -48.02
N PRO A 301 -54.67 -42.57 -47.57
CA PRO A 301 -55.38 -43.21 -46.46
C PRO A 301 -56.01 -44.59 -46.79
N LYS A 302 -56.59 -45.30 -45.81
CA LYS A 302 -57.15 -46.68 -45.91
C LYS A 302 -58.17 -46.94 -47.04
N GLY A 303 -58.69 -45.87 -47.65
CA GLY A 303 -59.63 -45.93 -48.78
C GLY A 303 -59.00 -45.49 -50.11
N ALA A 304 -57.68 -45.34 -50.16
CA ALA A 304 -56.96 -44.96 -51.37
C ALA A 304 -57.00 -46.10 -52.40
N GLU A 305 -56.93 -45.74 -53.67
CA GLU A 305 -57.15 -46.64 -54.82
C GLU A 305 -56.40 -47.98 -54.76
N ASN A 306 -55.15 -47.96 -54.28
CA ASN A 306 -54.29 -49.15 -54.22
C ASN A 306 -54.24 -49.78 -52.82
N SER A 307 -54.97 -49.23 -51.84
CA SER A 307 -54.90 -49.68 -50.44
C SER A 307 -55.64 -51.01 -50.17
N LYS A 308 -56.53 -51.43 -51.07
CA LYS A 308 -57.39 -52.62 -50.94
C LYS A 308 -58.05 -52.78 -49.55
N GLY A 309 -58.33 -51.66 -48.86
CA GLY A 309 -58.94 -51.62 -47.53
C GLY A 309 -57.97 -51.80 -46.34
N TYR A 310 -56.67 -51.97 -46.59
CA TYR A 310 -55.66 -52.09 -45.54
C TYR A 310 -55.17 -50.72 -45.03
N ASP A 311 -54.72 -50.69 -43.77
CA ASP A 311 -54.20 -49.50 -43.13
C ASP A 311 -52.68 -49.45 -43.14
N PHE A 312 -52.11 -48.76 -44.12
CA PHE A 312 -50.67 -48.57 -44.23
C PHE A 312 -50.13 -47.40 -43.37
N GLU A 313 -50.96 -46.70 -42.61
CA GLU A 313 -50.49 -45.61 -41.75
C GLU A 313 -49.86 -46.13 -40.45
N ILE A 314 -48.56 -45.94 -40.31
CA ILE A 314 -47.83 -46.21 -39.06
C ILE A 314 -47.86 -44.96 -38.16
N LYS A 315 -48.29 -45.12 -36.90
CA LYS A 315 -48.28 -44.05 -35.89
C LYS A 315 -47.21 -44.35 -34.85
N PHE A 316 -46.06 -43.68 -34.92
CA PHE A 316 -44.98 -43.96 -33.98
C PHE A 316 -45.38 -43.57 -32.55
N ASN A 317 -45.30 -44.55 -31.63
CA ASN A 317 -45.47 -44.34 -30.21
C ASN A 317 -44.28 -45.00 -29.48
N PRO A 318 -43.34 -44.19 -28.96
CA PRO A 318 -42.18 -44.71 -28.22
C PRO A 318 -42.55 -45.53 -26.97
N GLU A 319 -43.63 -45.16 -26.28
CA GLU A 319 -44.04 -45.75 -24.99
C GLU A 319 -44.67 -47.14 -25.15
N ALA A 320 -45.15 -47.47 -26.35
CA ALA A 320 -45.76 -48.77 -26.63
C ALA A 320 -44.74 -49.93 -26.69
N GLY A 321 -43.44 -49.61 -26.72
CA GLY A 321 -42.34 -50.58 -26.73
C GLY A 321 -42.36 -51.52 -27.95
N ALA A 322 -41.58 -52.61 -27.91
CA ALA A 322 -41.40 -53.53 -29.04
C ALA A 322 -42.70 -54.21 -29.54
N LYS A 323 -43.78 -54.20 -28.75
CA LYS A 323 -45.09 -54.74 -29.13
C LYS A 323 -45.71 -53.98 -30.31
N CYS A 324 -45.42 -52.68 -30.47
CA CYS A 324 -45.90 -51.91 -31.61
C CYS A 324 -45.29 -52.38 -32.94
N LEU A 325 -44.04 -52.87 -32.93
CA LEU A 325 -43.36 -53.38 -34.14
C LEU A 325 -44.03 -54.65 -34.67
N VAL A 326 -44.47 -55.54 -33.78
CA VAL A 326 -45.22 -56.76 -34.18
C VAL A 326 -46.56 -56.36 -34.82
N LYS A 327 -47.25 -55.38 -34.24
CA LYS A 327 -48.49 -54.82 -34.80
C LYS A 327 -48.24 -54.23 -36.20
N TYR A 328 -47.22 -53.39 -36.38
CA TYR A 328 -46.93 -52.80 -37.69
C TYR A 328 -46.47 -53.83 -38.72
N ARG A 329 -45.76 -54.88 -38.31
CA ARG A 329 -45.42 -55.98 -39.20
C ARG A 329 -46.67 -56.69 -39.74
N ALA A 330 -47.63 -56.97 -38.87
CA ALA A 330 -48.89 -57.60 -39.29
C ALA A 330 -49.78 -56.64 -40.09
N GLN A 331 -49.88 -55.38 -39.68
CA GLN A 331 -50.76 -54.37 -40.26
C GLN A 331 -50.26 -53.86 -41.63
N VAL A 332 -48.95 -53.69 -41.78
CA VAL A 332 -48.34 -52.98 -42.91
C VAL A 332 -47.51 -53.93 -43.78
N TYR A 333 -46.55 -54.65 -43.19
CA TYR A 333 -45.60 -55.46 -43.97
C TYR A 333 -46.26 -56.67 -44.65
N VAL A 334 -47.12 -57.41 -43.94
CA VAL A 334 -47.80 -58.58 -44.51
C VAL A 334 -48.68 -58.19 -45.71
N PRO A 335 -49.60 -57.21 -45.61
CA PRO A 335 -50.41 -56.81 -46.77
C PRO A 335 -49.61 -56.16 -47.90
N LEU A 336 -48.55 -55.39 -47.59
CA LEU A 336 -47.64 -54.87 -48.64
C LEU A 336 -46.94 -55.99 -49.39
N LYS A 337 -46.51 -57.04 -48.69
CA LYS A 337 -45.83 -58.17 -49.31
C LYS A 337 -46.78 -59.00 -50.18
N GLU A 338 -48.04 -59.15 -49.75
CA GLU A 338 -49.10 -59.75 -50.56
C GLU A 338 -49.38 -58.93 -51.81
N LEU A 339 -49.60 -57.61 -51.69
CA LEU A 339 -49.80 -56.71 -52.83
C LEU A 339 -48.62 -56.74 -53.81
N LEU A 340 -47.39 -56.79 -53.29
CA LEU A 340 -46.19 -56.90 -54.11
C LEU A 340 -46.19 -58.22 -54.89
N ASN A 341 -46.42 -59.35 -54.21
CA ASN A 341 -46.47 -60.66 -54.86
C ASN A 341 -47.59 -60.75 -55.91
N GLU A 342 -48.78 -60.19 -55.63
CA GLU A 342 -49.88 -60.09 -56.59
C GLU A 342 -49.48 -59.27 -57.82
N SER A 343 -48.83 -58.12 -57.61
CA SER A 343 -48.32 -57.30 -58.72
C SER A 343 -47.22 -57.99 -59.53
N GLU A 344 -46.32 -58.74 -58.88
CA GLU A 344 -45.30 -59.56 -59.53
C GLU A 344 -45.94 -60.69 -60.35
N GLU A 345 -47.02 -61.28 -59.86
CA GLU A 345 -47.78 -62.31 -60.57
C GLU A 345 -48.54 -61.72 -61.78
N GLU A 346 -49.16 -60.55 -61.63
CA GLU A 346 -49.81 -59.82 -62.74
C GLU A 346 -48.80 -59.40 -63.81
N ILE A 347 -47.63 -58.89 -63.41
CA ILE A 347 -46.51 -58.57 -64.32
C ILE A 347 -46.08 -59.83 -65.05
N SER A 348 -45.91 -60.95 -64.34
CA SER A 348 -45.51 -62.23 -64.92
C SER A 348 -46.55 -62.76 -65.91
N LYS A 349 -47.86 -62.64 -65.59
CA LYS A 349 -48.97 -62.97 -66.50
C LYS A 349 -48.95 -62.09 -67.75
N ALA A 350 -48.75 -60.78 -67.60
CA ALA A 350 -48.66 -59.85 -68.71
C ALA A 350 -47.43 -60.12 -69.60
N LEU A 351 -46.30 -60.46 -68.99
CA LEU A 351 -45.05 -60.80 -69.68
C LEU A 351 -45.19 -62.11 -70.46
N ASN A 352 -45.78 -63.15 -69.86
CA ASN A 352 -46.10 -64.38 -70.57
C ASN A 352 -47.06 -64.13 -71.73
N LYS A 353 -48.12 -63.34 -71.53
CA LYS A 353 -49.04 -62.95 -72.60
C LYS A 353 -48.34 -62.16 -73.71
N LYS A 354 -47.38 -61.31 -73.36
CA LYS A 354 -46.53 -60.61 -74.33
C LYS A 354 -45.69 -61.61 -75.14
N ILE A 355 -45.04 -62.58 -74.49
CA ILE A 355 -44.28 -63.64 -75.18
C ILE A 355 -45.19 -64.44 -76.12
N ASP A 356 -46.38 -64.84 -75.67
CA ASP A 356 -47.35 -65.55 -76.51
C ASP A 356 -47.73 -64.71 -77.74
N LEU A 357 -48.00 -63.42 -77.55
CA LEU A 357 -48.28 -62.50 -78.65
C LEU A 357 -47.08 -62.34 -79.58
N GLU A 358 -45.86 -62.20 -79.07
CA GLU A 358 -44.63 -62.15 -79.87
C GLU A 358 -44.44 -63.43 -80.68
N ASN A 359 -44.65 -64.60 -80.08
CA ASN A 359 -44.61 -65.90 -80.76
C ASN A 359 -45.67 -66.01 -81.87
N THR A 360 -46.91 -65.58 -81.62
CA THR A 360 -47.96 -65.56 -82.66
C THR A 360 -47.61 -64.57 -83.78
N LEU A 361 -46.99 -63.45 -83.46
CA LEU A 361 -46.54 -62.46 -84.44
C LEU A 361 -45.43 -63.04 -85.31
N GLU A 362 -44.48 -63.78 -84.73
CA GLU A 362 -43.42 -64.50 -85.44
C GLU A 362 -43.98 -65.62 -86.34
N GLN A 363 -44.95 -66.40 -85.85
CA GLN A 363 -45.68 -67.38 -86.66
C GLN A 363 -46.42 -66.73 -87.84
N LEU A 364 -47.13 -65.62 -87.62
CA LEU A 364 -47.77 -64.88 -88.72
C LEU A 364 -46.72 -64.31 -89.69
N TYR A 365 -45.55 -63.92 -89.21
CA TYR A 365 -44.46 -63.43 -90.05
C TYR A 365 -43.89 -64.55 -90.93
N THR A 366 -43.70 -65.75 -90.40
CA THR A 366 -43.26 -66.93 -91.17
C THR A 366 -44.31 -67.36 -92.18
N MET A 367 -45.60 -67.44 -91.80
CA MET A 367 -46.71 -67.70 -92.74
C MET A 367 -46.79 -66.64 -93.84
N LYS A 368 -46.63 -65.35 -93.50
CA LYS A 368 -46.58 -64.26 -94.49
C LYS A 368 -45.39 -64.43 -95.45
N MET A 369 -44.23 -64.83 -94.96
CA MET A 369 -43.05 -65.09 -95.78
C MET A 369 -43.25 -66.33 -96.68
N GLU A 370 -43.93 -67.35 -96.20
CA GLU A 370 -44.28 -68.57 -96.95
C GLU A 370 -45.34 -68.28 -98.02
N SER A 371 -46.43 -67.59 -97.70
CA SER A 371 -47.38 -67.09 -98.73
C SER A 371 -46.69 -66.20 -99.76
N ARG A 372 -45.75 -65.32 -99.35
CA ARG A 372 -44.94 -64.52 -100.30
C ARG A 372 -44.04 -65.40 -101.18
N ARG A 373 -43.49 -66.51 -100.67
CA ARG A 373 -42.78 -67.50 -101.48
C ARG A 373 -43.72 -68.22 -102.43
N ASN A 374 -44.88 -68.66 -101.98
CA ASN A 374 -45.88 -69.33 -102.82
C ASN A 374 -46.38 -68.41 -103.95
N VAL A 375 -46.63 -67.12 -103.66
CA VAL A 375 -46.96 -66.12 -104.68
C VAL A 375 -45.81 -65.91 -105.67
N ARG A 376 -44.55 -65.92 -105.22
CA ARG A 376 -43.40 -65.85 -106.13
C ARG A 376 -43.31 -67.08 -107.03
N MET A 377 -43.44 -68.28 -106.47
CA MET A 377 -43.44 -69.53 -107.25
C MET A 377 -44.58 -69.56 -108.26
N LEU A 378 -45.81 -69.22 -107.84
CA LEU A 378 -46.96 -69.14 -108.74
C LEU A 378 -46.78 -68.09 -109.84
N LYS A 379 -46.12 -66.96 -109.55
CA LYS A 379 -45.76 -65.95 -110.57
C LYS A 379 -44.72 -66.49 -111.55
N GLU A 380 -43.71 -67.22 -111.08
CA GLU A 380 -42.71 -67.88 -111.93
C GLU A 380 -43.33 -68.99 -112.79
N GLU A 381 -44.30 -69.73 -112.25
CA GLU A 381 -45.06 -70.74 -113.00
C GLU A 381 -45.97 -70.10 -114.06
N LEU A 382 -46.63 -68.99 -113.73
CA LEU A 382 -47.37 -68.17 -114.70
C LEU A 382 -46.45 -67.65 -115.81
N GLN A 383 -45.25 -67.19 -115.46
CA GLN A 383 -44.26 -66.73 -116.45
C GLN A 383 -43.83 -67.88 -117.36
N LYS A 384 -43.54 -69.06 -116.80
CA LYS A 384 -43.21 -70.26 -117.60
C LYS A 384 -44.37 -70.68 -118.51
N LEU A 385 -45.61 -70.58 -118.05
CA LEU A 385 -46.80 -70.88 -118.85
C LEU A 385 -47.00 -69.85 -119.97
N ASP A 386 -46.75 -68.56 -119.70
CA ASP A 386 -46.82 -67.48 -120.70
C ASP A 386 -45.72 -67.64 -121.76
N ASP A 387 -44.50 -68.00 -121.36
CA ASP A 387 -43.40 -68.31 -122.27
C ASP A 387 -43.71 -69.54 -123.14
N LEU A 388 -44.32 -70.59 -122.56
CA LEU A 388 -44.82 -71.76 -123.29
C LEU A 388 -45.93 -71.39 -124.28
N TYR A 389 -46.86 -70.53 -123.89
CA TYR A 389 -47.93 -70.04 -124.75
C TYR A 389 -47.39 -69.20 -125.92
N GLN A 390 -46.40 -68.34 -125.67
CA GLN A 390 -45.68 -67.60 -126.71
C GLN A 390 -45.03 -68.55 -127.72
N GLN A 391 -44.35 -69.60 -127.25
CA GLN A 391 -43.54 -70.48 -128.08
C GLN A 391 -44.37 -71.54 -128.85
N THR A 392 -45.47 -72.05 -128.28
CA THR A 392 -46.26 -73.14 -128.89
C THR A 392 -47.47 -72.67 -129.69
N VAL A 393 -48.06 -71.51 -129.38
CA VAL A 393 -49.29 -71.04 -130.04
C VAL A 393 -49.03 -69.83 -130.92
N LYS A 394 -48.28 -68.83 -130.42
CA LYS A 394 -48.14 -67.55 -131.13
C LYS A 394 -47.15 -67.60 -132.30
N VAL A 395 -45.98 -68.22 -132.12
CA VAL A 395 -44.94 -68.28 -133.16
C VAL A 395 -45.39 -69.11 -134.38
N PRO A 396 -45.94 -70.33 -134.23
CA PRO A 396 -46.36 -71.13 -135.38
C PRO A 396 -47.55 -70.54 -136.13
N LEU A 397 -48.48 -69.87 -135.41
CA LEU A 397 -49.63 -69.22 -136.03
C LEU A 397 -49.22 -68.00 -136.86
N LYS A 398 -48.15 -67.30 -136.48
CA LYS A 398 -47.63 -66.13 -137.19
C LYS A 398 -46.83 -66.53 -138.44
N GLU A 399 -46.17 -67.68 -138.43
CA GLU A 399 -45.48 -68.24 -139.59
C GLU A 399 -46.47 -68.81 -140.62
N LEU A 400 -47.52 -69.51 -140.20
CA LEU A 400 -48.60 -69.99 -141.10
C LEU A 400 -49.40 -68.85 -141.75
N LEU A 401 -49.59 -67.72 -141.05
CA LEU A 401 -50.29 -66.57 -141.62
C LEU A 401 -49.47 -65.91 -142.74
N ASN A 402 -48.16 -65.75 -142.53
CA ASN A 402 -47.26 -65.15 -143.51
C ASN A 402 -47.10 -66.02 -144.78
N GLU A 403 -47.05 -67.35 -144.65
CA GLU A 403 -46.99 -68.25 -145.81
C GLU A 403 -48.29 -68.19 -146.64
N SER A 404 -49.45 -68.09 -145.98
CA SER A 404 -50.74 -67.97 -146.68
C SER A 404 -50.91 -66.64 -147.44
N GLU A 405 -50.38 -65.53 -146.89
CA GLU A 405 -50.43 -64.22 -147.55
C GLU A 405 -49.54 -64.16 -148.80
N GLU A 406 -48.39 -64.86 -148.79
CA GLU A 406 -47.48 -64.91 -149.94
C GLU A 406 -48.02 -65.73 -151.11
N GLU A 407 -48.75 -66.82 -150.86
CA GLU A 407 -49.41 -67.61 -151.91
C GLU A 407 -50.60 -66.88 -152.55
N ILE A 408 -51.38 -66.14 -151.75
CA ILE A 408 -52.52 -65.33 -152.25
C ILE A 408 -52.02 -64.20 -153.18
N SER A 409 -50.91 -63.55 -152.84
CA SER A 409 -50.27 -62.51 -153.66
C SER A 409 -49.82 -63.03 -155.04
N LYS A 410 -49.27 -64.25 -155.10
CA LYS A 410 -48.83 -64.87 -156.37
C LYS A 410 -50.02 -65.27 -157.27
N ALA A 411 -51.11 -65.76 -156.68
CA ALA A 411 -52.31 -66.13 -157.44
C ALA A 411 -53.02 -64.91 -158.04
N LEU A 412 -53.07 -63.79 -157.30
CA LEU A 412 -53.72 -62.55 -157.74
C LEU A 412 -52.99 -61.91 -158.93
N ASN A 413 -51.65 -61.88 -158.92
CA ASN A 413 -50.85 -61.35 -160.02
C ASN A 413 -50.98 -62.16 -161.32
N LYS A 414 -51.22 -63.47 -161.22
CA LYS A 414 -51.48 -64.34 -162.39
C LYS A 414 -52.86 -64.11 -163.02
N LYS A 415 -53.86 -63.75 -162.19
CA LYS A 415 -55.21 -63.42 -162.66
C LYS A 415 -55.25 -62.10 -163.43
N ILE A 416 -54.59 -61.06 -162.90
CA ILE A 416 -54.55 -59.72 -163.53
C ILE A 416 -53.91 -59.79 -164.93
N ALA A 417 -52.83 -60.55 -165.09
CA ALA A 417 -52.16 -60.71 -166.39
C ALA A 417 -53.03 -61.41 -167.45
N LEU A 418 -53.95 -62.30 -167.05
CA LEU A 418 -54.88 -62.98 -167.96
C LEU A 418 -56.06 -62.07 -168.34
N GLU A 419 -56.56 -61.25 -167.41
CA GLU A 419 -57.62 -60.27 -167.66
C GLU A 419 -57.15 -59.18 -168.66
N ASP A 420 -55.91 -58.70 -168.54
CA ASP A 420 -55.32 -57.74 -169.50
C ASP A 420 -55.22 -58.30 -170.94
N THR A 421 -54.91 -59.59 -171.09
CA THR A 421 -54.86 -60.23 -172.42
C THR A 421 -56.24 -60.43 -173.05
N LEU A 422 -57.29 -60.57 -172.24
CA LEU A 422 -58.67 -60.70 -172.71
C LEU A 422 -59.23 -59.34 -173.14
N GLU A 423 -58.86 -58.27 -172.43
CA GLU A 423 -59.30 -56.92 -172.73
C GLU A 423 -58.65 -56.37 -174.01
N GLN A 424 -57.37 -56.65 -174.25
CA GLN A 424 -56.68 -56.33 -175.52
C GLN A 424 -57.27 -57.07 -176.73
N MET A 425 -57.79 -58.28 -176.54
CA MET A 425 -58.43 -59.04 -177.63
C MET A 425 -59.82 -58.49 -177.97
N ASN A 426 -60.54 -57.98 -176.96
CA ASN A 426 -61.85 -57.34 -177.14
C ASN A 426 -61.75 -55.96 -177.81
N THR A 427 -60.72 -55.17 -177.49
CA THR A 427 -60.49 -53.86 -178.14
C THR A 427 -60.19 -54.01 -179.63
N MET A 428 -59.30 -54.92 -180.04
CA MET A 428 -59.05 -55.17 -181.47
C MET A 428 -60.31 -55.67 -182.23
N LYS A 429 -61.15 -56.46 -181.57
CA LYS A 429 -62.43 -56.91 -182.15
C LYS A 429 -63.42 -55.76 -182.36
N THR A 430 -63.43 -54.77 -181.47
CA THR A 430 -64.26 -53.56 -181.62
C THR A 430 -63.73 -52.61 -182.70
N GLU A 431 -62.42 -52.58 -182.92
CA GLU A 431 -61.78 -51.75 -183.94
C GLU A 431 -62.07 -52.25 -185.35
N SER A 432 -62.00 -53.57 -185.57
CA SER A 432 -62.44 -54.19 -186.83
C SER A 432 -63.92 -53.96 -187.14
N ARG A 433 -64.78 -53.90 -186.10
CA ARG A 433 -66.21 -53.57 -186.28
C ARG A 433 -66.46 -52.10 -186.62
N ARG A 434 -65.59 -51.19 -186.17
CA ARG A 434 -65.68 -49.76 -186.45
C ARG A 434 -65.34 -49.45 -187.92
N ASN A 435 -64.31 -50.09 -188.45
CA ASN A 435 -63.91 -49.90 -189.85
C ASN A 435 -64.97 -50.37 -190.85
N VAL A 436 -65.69 -51.46 -190.54
CA VAL A 436 -66.83 -51.94 -191.36
C VAL A 436 -68.03 -50.98 -191.29
N ARG A 437 -68.20 -50.23 -190.19
CA ARG A 437 -69.31 -49.29 -190.03
C ARG A 437 -69.04 -47.98 -190.79
N MET A 438 -67.80 -47.48 -190.81
CA MET A 438 -67.44 -46.30 -191.60
C MET A 438 -67.53 -46.54 -193.11
N LEU A 439 -67.15 -47.73 -193.58
CA LEU A 439 -67.31 -48.13 -194.98
C LEU A 439 -68.79 -48.21 -195.42
N LYS A 440 -69.73 -48.42 -194.49
CA LYS A 440 -71.17 -48.40 -194.77
C LYS A 440 -71.77 -46.98 -194.79
N GLU A 441 -71.25 -46.06 -193.98
CA GLU A 441 -71.76 -44.68 -193.92
C GLU A 441 -71.27 -43.82 -195.10
N GLU A 442 -70.10 -44.11 -195.68
CA GLU A 442 -69.66 -43.42 -196.90
C GLU A 442 -70.41 -43.90 -198.16
N LEU A 443 -70.77 -45.19 -198.21
CA LEU A 443 -71.62 -45.74 -199.28
C LEU A 443 -73.05 -45.16 -199.25
N GLN A 444 -73.59 -44.85 -198.07
CA GLN A 444 -74.91 -44.21 -197.92
C GLN A 444 -74.91 -42.74 -198.38
N LYS A 445 -73.79 -42.02 -198.19
CA LYS A 445 -73.65 -40.64 -198.68
C LYS A 445 -73.46 -40.58 -200.21
N LEU A 446 -72.92 -41.64 -200.80
CA LEU A 446 -72.81 -41.79 -202.26
C LEU A 446 -74.18 -42.11 -202.91
N ASP A 447 -75.14 -42.64 -202.14
CA ASP A 447 -76.47 -43.03 -202.61
C ASP A 447 -77.51 -41.89 -202.47
N ASP A 448 -77.49 -41.15 -201.36
CA ASP A 448 -78.49 -40.09 -201.07
C ASP A 448 -78.37 -38.83 -201.96
N LEU A 449 -77.23 -38.62 -202.65
CA LEU A 449 -77.05 -37.47 -203.55
C LEU A 449 -77.22 -37.80 -205.04
N TYR A 450 -77.44 -39.07 -205.41
CA TYR A 450 -77.64 -39.49 -206.81
C TYR A 450 -79.13 -39.66 -207.19
N GLN A 451 -80.06 -39.90 -206.25
CA GLN A 451 -81.47 -40.22 -206.57
C GLN A 451 -82.50 -39.09 -206.34
N GLN A 452 -82.08 -37.88 -205.96
CA GLN A 452 -82.94 -36.68 -206.00
C GLN A 452 -82.34 -35.52 -206.81
N THR A 453 -81.76 -35.81 -207.99
CA THR A 453 -82.00 -35.12 -209.27
C THR A 453 -80.92 -35.46 -210.28
N VAL A 454 -81.06 -36.61 -210.91
CA VAL A 454 -80.92 -36.65 -212.36
C VAL A 454 -82.25 -37.43 -212.72
N LYS A 455 -83.34 -36.89 -213.34
CA LYS A 455 -83.42 -35.83 -214.37
C LYS A 455 -82.02 -35.56 -214.88
N VAL A 456 -81.28 -36.60 -215.19
CA VAL A 456 -81.57 -37.95 -215.70
C VAL A 456 -81.01 -39.21 -214.94
N GLY A 457 -81.87 -40.23 -214.68
CA GLY A 457 -81.52 -41.66 -214.88
C GLY A 457 -81.21 -42.55 -213.67
N ALA A 458 -82.06 -43.56 -213.44
CA ALA A 458 -81.97 -44.60 -212.41
C ALA A 458 -81.78 -46.00 -213.02
N GLY A 459 -81.06 -46.89 -212.32
CA GLY A 459 -81.08 -48.33 -212.61
C GLY A 459 -79.78 -49.05 -212.25
N PRO A 460 -79.85 -50.32 -211.83
CA PRO A 460 -79.33 -50.71 -210.53
C PRO A 460 -78.41 -51.94 -210.57
N VAL A 461 -77.90 -52.29 -209.37
CA VAL A 461 -77.74 -53.67 -208.87
C VAL A 461 -76.63 -54.49 -209.56
N CYS A 462 -75.52 -54.67 -208.86
CA CYS A 462 -75.19 -55.81 -207.98
C CYS A 462 -74.80 -57.11 -208.73
N SER A 463 -73.82 -57.78 -208.10
CA SER A 463 -73.83 -59.19 -207.71
C SER A 463 -72.74 -60.09 -208.32
N SER A 464 -72.13 -60.87 -207.40
CA SER A 464 -71.58 -62.24 -207.54
C SER A 464 -70.37 -62.46 -208.45
N ASP A 465 -69.37 -63.30 -208.15
CA ASP A 465 -69.03 -64.20 -207.04
C ASP A 465 -67.55 -64.63 -207.27
N SER A 466 -66.65 -64.46 -206.28
CA SER A 466 -66.16 -65.45 -205.30
C SER A 466 -64.94 -66.29 -205.73
N SER A 467 -63.73 -65.87 -205.30
CA SER A 467 -62.45 -66.61 -205.09
C SER A 467 -61.30 -65.57 -204.83
N PRO A 468 -60.05 -65.95 -204.48
CA PRO A 468 -59.55 -66.33 -203.14
C PRO A 468 -58.36 -65.40 -202.67
N ILE A 469 -57.65 -65.76 -201.58
CA ILE A 469 -56.21 -65.44 -201.27
C ILE A 469 -55.85 -64.36 -200.20
N SER A 470 -54.93 -64.80 -199.31
CA SER A 470 -53.76 -64.18 -198.63
C SER A 470 -53.78 -63.13 -197.51
N ALA A 471 -52.74 -63.35 -196.70
CA ALA A 471 -51.83 -62.40 -196.03
C ALA A 471 -52.33 -61.80 -194.70
N GLY A 472 -51.57 -61.85 -193.61
CA GLY A 472 -50.16 -62.21 -193.45
C GLY A 472 -49.48 -61.26 -192.46
N CYS A 473 -48.30 -61.68 -192.01
CA CYS A 473 -47.25 -60.91 -191.31
C CYS A 473 -47.49 -60.63 -189.81
N GLY A 474 -46.54 -60.82 -188.90
CA GLY A 474 -45.14 -61.23 -189.00
C GLY A 474 -44.34 -60.69 -187.81
N GLY A 475 -43.27 -61.40 -187.40
CA GLY A 475 -42.01 -60.76 -186.98
C GLY A 475 -41.83 -60.18 -185.56
N VAL A 476 -41.21 -60.96 -184.66
CA VAL A 476 -39.83 -60.77 -184.10
C VAL A 476 -39.34 -59.40 -183.54
N GLN A 477 -38.76 -59.46 -182.31
CA GLN A 477 -37.57 -58.73 -181.71
C GLN A 477 -37.66 -57.46 -180.80
N LYS A 478 -36.94 -57.59 -179.65
CA LYS A 478 -36.00 -56.70 -178.90
C LYS A 478 -36.39 -55.31 -178.30
N LEU A 479 -35.93 -55.16 -177.03
CA LEU A 479 -35.32 -54.01 -176.31
C LEU A 479 -36.18 -52.98 -175.50
N ARG A 480 -35.75 -52.81 -174.22
CA ARG A 480 -35.45 -51.57 -173.42
C ARG A 480 -36.47 -50.91 -172.45
N ALA A 481 -35.99 -50.77 -171.20
CA ALA A 481 -35.88 -49.59 -170.30
C ALA A 481 -37.10 -48.79 -169.75
N GLY A 482 -37.05 -48.47 -168.43
CA GLY A 482 -37.49 -47.16 -167.89
C GLY A 482 -38.24 -47.09 -166.53
N LEU A 483 -37.50 -46.90 -165.42
CA LEU A 483 -37.67 -45.93 -164.29
C LEU A 483 -39.03 -45.56 -163.60
N LYS A 484 -38.96 -45.56 -162.24
CA LYS A 484 -39.33 -44.51 -161.23
C LYS A 484 -40.72 -44.41 -160.55
N THR A 485 -40.66 -44.39 -159.20
CA THR A 485 -41.14 -43.40 -158.16
C THR A 485 -42.00 -44.04 -157.04
N GLN A 486 -41.50 -44.13 -155.79
CA GLN A 486 -41.69 -43.23 -154.60
C GLN A 486 -43.18 -43.09 -154.13
N PRO A 487 -43.51 -42.85 -152.83
CA PRO A 487 -42.65 -42.50 -151.69
C PRO A 487 -42.96 -43.13 -150.29
N LYS A 488 -41.98 -42.95 -149.37
CA LYS A 488 -42.05 -42.60 -147.92
C LYS A 488 -42.80 -43.51 -146.91
N LYS A 489 -42.13 -44.12 -145.90
CA LYS A 489 -41.58 -43.56 -144.60
C LYS A 489 -42.67 -43.21 -143.56
N PRO A 490 -42.37 -43.06 -142.24
CA PRO A 490 -41.34 -43.72 -141.37
C PRO A 490 -41.75 -43.91 -139.87
N GLY A 491 -40.86 -44.54 -139.08
CA GLY A 491 -40.36 -43.97 -137.79
C GLY A 491 -41.17 -44.20 -136.51
N VAL A 492 -40.67 -44.06 -135.27
CA VAL A 492 -39.35 -43.83 -134.61
C VAL A 492 -39.69 -44.08 -133.11
N VAL A 493 -39.07 -45.04 -132.40
CA VAL A 493 -37.98 -44.89 -131.38
C VAL A 493 -38.32 -44.07 -130.13
N SER A 494 -37.98 -44.68 -128.97
CA SER A 494 -37.33 -44.09 -127.79
C SER A 494 -38.15 -43.62 -126.59
N SER A 495 -37.48 -43.84 -125.45
CA SER A 495 -37.41 -42.99 -124.25
C SER A 495 -38.61 -42.98 -123.32
N TYR A 496 -38.48 -42.89 -121.99
CA TYR A 496 -37.45 -43.07 -120.96
C TYR A 496 -38.27 -42.79 -119.68
N LEU A 497 -37.98 -43.48 -118.56
CA LEU A 497 -38.66 -43.33 -117.25
C LEU A 497 -40.11 -43.85 -117.15
#